data_AF-A0A268S2H8-F1
#
_entry.id   AF-A0A268S2H8-F1
#
_cell.length_a   1.000
_cell.length_b   1.000
_cell.length_c   1.000
_cell.angle_alpha   90.00
_cell.angle_beta   90.00
_cell.angle_gamma   90.00
#
_symmetry.space_group_name_H-M   'P 1'
#
loop_
_entity.id
_entity.type
_entity.pdbx_description
1 polymer ?
#
loop_
_entity_poly.entity_id
_entity_poly.type
_entity_poly.pdbx_seq_one_letter_code
_entity_poly.pdbx_strand_id
1 'polypeptide(L)'
;MADIPYSVCSCLYTGIQKSIAFLTMQASAVQASKECVWKRYDDQLYHEVKEALQWHRQHCMADTSHLEEALRVFENTYNQVHDK
;
A
#
# COMPACT_ATOMS: atom_id res chain seq x y z
N MET A 1 15.80 19.84 12.20
CA MET A 1 15.42 18.56 11.57
C MET A 1 16.31 18.41 10.35
N ALA A 2 16.89 17.23 10.10
CA ALA A 2 17.63 17.01 8.87
C ALA A 2 16.63 17.00 7.72
N ASP A 3 16.85 17.82 6.69
CA ASP A 3 16.03 17.78 5.48
C ASP A 3 16.23 16.43 4.81
N ILE A 4 15.16 15.65 4.71
CA ILE A 4 15.20 14.36 4.02
C ILE A 4 15.45 14.64 2.53
N PRO A 5 16.45 14.00 1.90
CA PRO A 5 16.72 14.21 0.49
C PRO A 5 15.48 13.90 -0.37
N TYR A 6 15.17 14.77 -1.32
CA TYR A 6 14.04 14.58 -2.25
C TYR A 6 14.05 13.19 -2.92
N SER A 7 15.23 12.68 -3.27
CA SER A 7 15.38 11.36 -3.87
C SER A 7 14.89 10.23 -2.97
N VAL A 8 15.11 10.31 -1.65
CA VAL A 8 14.61 9.34 -0.68
C VAL A 8 13.09 9.37 -0.66
N CYS A 9 12.51 10.56 -0.61
CA CYS A 9 11.07 10.75 -0.63
C CYS A 9 10.44 10.24 -1.94
N SER A 10 11.02 10.57 -3.09
CA SER A 10 10.55 10.14 -4.40
C SER A 10 10.61 8.61 -4.57
N CYS A 11 11.71 7.98 -4.14
CA CYS A 11 11.85 6.53 -4.14
C CYS A 11 10.83 5.86 -3.22
N LEU A 12 10.63 6.38 -2.01
CA LEU A 12 9.67 5.85 -1.06
C LEU A 12 8.23 5.97 -1.59
N TYR A 13 7.85 7.14 -2.12
CA TYR A 13 6.55 7.36 -2.76
C TYR A 13 6.28 6.31 -3.85
N THR A 14 7.24 6.13 -4.75
CA THR A 14 7.13 5.16 -5.85
C THR A 14 7.04 3.72 -5.32
N GLY A 15 7.80 3.39 -4.27
CA GLY A 15 7.74 2.09 -3.59
C GLY A 15 6.35 1.81 -3.01
N ILE A 16 5.80 2.77 -2.25
CA ILE A 16 4.45 2.68 -1.67
C ILE A 16 3.41 2.46 -2.79
N GLN A 17 3.46 3.28 -3.86
CA GLN A 17 2.53 3.16 -4.98
C GLN A 17 2.57 1.77 -5.63
N LYS A 18 3.76 1.22 -5.87
CA LYS A 18 3.92 -0.12 -6.48
C LYS A 18 3.44 -1.23 -5.55
N SER A 19 3.71 -1.13 -4.26
CA SER A 19 3.23 -2.11 -3.28
C SER A 19 1.71 -2.11 -3.17
N ILE A 20 1.07 -0.94 -3.16
CA ILE A 20 -0.40 -0.83 -3.21
C ILE A 20 -0.94 -1.49 -4.48
N ALA A 21 -0.36 -1.18 -5.66
CA ALA A 21 -0.80 -1.77 -6.92
C ALA A 21 -0.67 -3.31 -6.93
N PHE A 22 0.41 -3.84 -6.37
CA PHE A 22 0.62 -5.27 -6.21
C PHE A 22 -0.46 -5.89 -5.29
N LEU A 23 -0.71 -5.30 -4.12
CA LEU A 23 -1.71 -5.78 -3.16
C LEU A 23 -3.13 -5.75 -3.77
N THR A 24 -3.48 -4.71 -4.53
CA THR A 24 -4.76 -4.62 -5.26
C THR A 24 -4.90 -5.74 -6.29
N MET A 25 -3.83 -6.01 -7.05
CA MET A 25 -3.82 -7.11 -8.02
C MET A 25 -4.00 -8.46 -7.33
N GLN A 26 -3.31 -8.70 -6.22
CA GLN A 26 -3.43 -9.93 -5.43
C GLN A 26 -4.84 -10.10 -4.85
N ALA A 27 -5.40 -9.05 -4.24
CA ALA A 27 -6.75 -9.08 -3.69
C ALA A 27 -7.79 -9.39 -4.79
N SER A 28 -7.66 -8.75 -5.95
CA SER A 28 -8.51 -9.01 -7.11
C SER A 28 -8.40 -10.45 -7.62
N ALA A 29 -7.18 -11.02 -7.63
CA ALA A 29 -6.95 -12.39 -8.04
C ALA A 29 -7.58 -13.41 -7.07
N VAL A 30 -7.46 -13.18 -5.75
CA VAL A 30 -8.13 -13.98 -4.71
C VAL A 30 -9.65 -13.88 -4.83
N GLN A 31 -10.18 -12.69 -5.12
CA GLN A 31 -11.62 -12.50 -5.31
C GLN A 31 -12.14 -13.24 -6.56
N ALA A 32 -11.39 -13.24 -7.65
CA ALA A 32 -11.78 -13.84 -8.92
C ALA A 32 -11.56 -15.37 -8.98
N SER A 33 -10.57 -15.91 -8.27
CA SER A 33 -10.20 -17.32 -8.31
C SER A 33 -10.13 -17.93 -6.91
N LYS A 34 -10.77 -19.08 -6.73
CA LYS A 34 -10.68 -19.88 -5.49
C LYS A 34 -9.30 -20.50 -5.26
N GLU A 35 -8.41 -20.44 -6.24
CA GLU A 35 -7.05 -21.01 -6.16
C GLU A 35 -6.00 -19.99 -5.67
N CYS A 36 -6.26 -18.69 -5.85
CA CYS A 36 -5.41 -17.66 -5.26
C CYS A 36 -5.77 -17.52 -3.79
N VAL A 37 -4.77 -17.69 -2.92
CA VAL A 37 -4.93 -17.58 -1.47
C VAL A 37 -4.15 -16.36 -1.01
N TRP A 38 -4.80 -15.53 -0.20
CA TRP A 38 -4.15 -14.44 0.51
C TRP A 38 -3.14 -15.00 1.51
N LYS A 39 -1.87 -14.63 1.40
CA LYS A 39 -0.79 -15.20 2.21
C LYS A 39 -0.39 -14.22 3.31
N ARG A 40 0.22 -14.77 4.37
CA ARG A 40 0.84 -13.99 5.46
C ARG A 40 1.79 -12.88 4.97
N TYR A 41 2.47 -13.10 3.84
CA TYR A 41 3.34 -12.09 3.24
C TYR A 41 2.55 -10.87 2.74
N ASP A 42 1.36 -11.08 2.18
CA ASP A 42 0.50 -10.01 1.68
C ASP A 42 -0.02 -9.13 2.85
N ASP A 43 -0.35 -9.73 4.00
CA ASP A 43 -0.70 -9.00 5.23
C ASP A 43 0.47 -8.18 5.77
N GLN A 44 1.67 -8.78 5.81
CA GLN A 44 2.87 -8.08 6.27
C GLN A 44 3.18 -6.88 5.36
N LEU A 45 3.13 -7.08 4.04
CA LEU A 45 3.36 -6.01 3.08
C LEU A 45 2.32 -4.89 3.22
N TYR A 46 1.06 -5.22 3.49
CA TYR A 46 0.02 -4.21 3.76
C TYR A 46 0.35 -3.37 5.00
N HIS A 47 0.80 -3.98 6.10
CA HIS A 47 1.26 -3.24 7.28
C HIS A 47 2.46 -2.34 6.98
N GLU A 48 3.46 -2.86 6.27
CA GLU A 48 4.65 -2.10 5.87
C GLU A 48 4.30 -0.90 4.97
N VAL A 49 3.32 -1.05 4.08
CA VAL A 49 2.79 0.05 3.25
C VAL A 49 2.18 1.15 4.11
N LYS A 50 1.40 0.80 5.14
CA LYS A 50 0.80 1.79 6.05
C LYS A 50 1.84 2.55 6.85
N GLU A 51 2.83 1.84 7.39
CA GLU A 51 3.95 2.44 8.11
C GLU A 51 4.75 3.37 7.20
N ALA A 52 5.08 2.92 5.99
CA ALA A 52 5.81 3.71 5.00
C ALA A 52 5.04 4.97 4.58
N LEU A 53 3.73 4.88 4.36
CA LEU A 53 2.87 6.01 4.02
C LEU A 53 2.81 7.02 5.16
N GLN A 54 2.64 6.55 6.40
CA GLN A 54 2.65 7.41 7.58
C GLN A 54 3.99 8.15 7.73
N TRP A 55 5.11 7.42 7.57
CA TRP A 55 6.43 8.02 7.63
C TRP A 55 6.62 9.07 6.52
N HIS A 56 6.24 8.74 5.28
CA HIS A 56 6.34 9.67 4.15
C HIS A 56 5.54 10.96 4.40
N ARG A 57 4.32 10.85 4.93
CA ARG A 57 3.48 11.99 5.31
C ARG A 57 4.12 12.87 6.39
N GLN A 58 4.84 12.28 7.34
CA GLN A 58 5.49 13.02 8.43
C GLN A 58 6.80 13.70 8.01
N HIS A 59 7.50 13.15 7.02
CA HIS A 59 8.91 13.50 6.78
C HIS A 59 9.23 14.02 5.38
N CYS A 60 8.38 13.78 4.38
CA CYS A 60 8.71 14.04 2.97
C CYS A 60 7.85 15.09 2.29
N MET A 61 6.54 14.86 2.22
CA MET A 61 5.60 15.75 1.53
C MET A 61 4.26 15.76 2.25
N ALA A 62 3.59 16.91 2.23
CA ALA A 62 2.26 17.07 2.81
C ALA A 62 1.16 16.41 1.95
N ASP A 63 1.34 16.32 0.64
CA ASP A 63 0.31 15.75 -0.25
C ASP A 63 0.57 14.27 -0.52
N THR A 64 -0.07 13.43 0.30
CA THR A 64 -0.14 11.98 0.13
C THR A 64 -1.51 11.51 -0.38
N SER A 65 -2.37 12.43 -0.82
CA SER A 65 -3.77 12.15 -1.16
C SER A 65 -3.93 11.04 -2.21
N HIS A 66 -3.06 11.02 -3.22
CA HIS A 66 -3.05 9.97 -4.25
C HIS A 66 -2.71 8.58 -3.69
N LEU A 67 -1.76 8.49 -2.75
CA LEU A 67 -1.41 7.22 -2.12
C LEU A 67 -2.48 6.77 -1.12
N GLU A 68 -3.07 7.71 -0.38
CA GLU A 68 -4.18 7.45 0.54
C GLU A 68 -5.42 6.94 -0.21
N GLU A 69 -5.78 7.54 -1.34
CA GLU A 69 -6.90 7.07 -2.16
C GLU A 69 -6.59 5.70 -2.79
N ALA A 70 -5.37 5.48 -3.28
CA ALA A 70 -4.97 4.16 -3.80
C ALA A 70 -5.04 3.08 -2.71
N LEU A 71 -4.60 3.39 -1.49
CA LEU A 71 -4.69 2.48 -0.35
C LEU A 71 -6.15 2.21 0.02
N ARG A 72 -7.01 3.22 0.01
CA ARG A 72 -8.44 3.06 0.28
C ARG A 72 -9.14 2.19 -0.77
N VAL A 73 -8.80 2.36 -2.05
CA VAL A 73 -9.31 1.48 -3.12
C VAL A 73 -8.89 0.03 -2.87
N PHE A 74 -7.64 -0.20 -2.50
CA PHE A 74 -7.16 -1.52 -2.08
C PHE A 74 -7.94 -2.06 -0.87
N GLU A 75 -8.08 -1.27 0.22
CA GLU A 75 -8.73 -1.69 1.46
C GLU A 75 -10.21 -2.10 1.22
N ASN A 76 -10.90 -1.44 0.28
CA ASN A 76 -12.26 -1.84 -0.13
C ASN A 76 -12.29 -3.24 -0.75
N THR A 77 -11.31 -3.60 -1.58
CA THR A 77 -11.19 -4.95 -2.17
C THR A 77 -10.72 -5.96 -1.13
N TYR A 78 -9.78 -5.60 -0.27
CA TYR A 78 -9.26 -6.44 0.81
C TYR A 78 -10.37 -6.88 1.77
N ASN A 79 -11.20 -5.95 2.23
CA ASN A 79 -12.31 -6.27 3.14
C ASN A 79 -13.30 -7.28 2.52
N GLN A 80 -13.55 -7.21 1.21
CA GLN A 80 -14.42 -8.19 0.53
C GLN A 80 -13.83 -9.60 0.43
N VAL A 81 -12.51 -9.72 0.51
CA VAL A 81 -11.77 -10.98 0.47
C VAL A 81 -11.58 -11.55 1.88
N HIS A 82 -11.35 -10.69 2.88
CA HIS A 82 -10.97 -11.11 4.23
C HIS A 82 -12.17 -11.25 5.21
N ASP A 83 -13.32 -10.63 4.95
CA ASP A 83 -14.57 -10.83 5.73
C ASP A 83 -15.41 -12.04 5.26
N LYS A 84 -14.87 -12.89 4.36
CA LYS A 84 -15.50 -14.14 3.92
C LYS A 84 -14.97 -15.35 4.67
#